data_AF-A0A1Y1SYV4-F1
#
_entry.id   AF-A0A1Y1SYV4-F1
#
_cell.length_a   1.000
_cell.length_b   1.000
_cell.length_c   1.000
_cell.angle_alpha   90.00
_cell.angle_beta   90.00
_cell.angle_gamma   90.00
#
_symmetry.space_group_name_H-M   'P 1'
#
loop_
_entity.id
_entity.type
_entity.pdbx_description
1 polymer ?
#
loop_
_entity_poly.entity_id
_entity_poly.type
_entity_poly.pdbx_seq_one_letter_code
_entity_poly.pdbx_strand_id
1 'polypeptide(L)'
;MNNIDTNFYENLPALDMPVSKLVGDIGHFKNVPENWHIVAADIKNSTEAIAKGQHNSVNLIATGAVIAMINIAYKAKINIPFFFGGDGAIAIIPHKILEETLNALQKHKRNTLKNFQLELKMGSFPVKNIYQENIQLKIAKLRVNEDLNIPIVLGDALHYAEDLIKNTLEDQKTVPDEKPLNLEGMECKWDKIKPPKNGQEVVSLIVISRNDAKSHKTFAEVLKAIDDIYGSPSRRKPISVNRLKLKANLRKINSEMKAKLGKFNLPYLVKSWLTGKYGKHIWLKKENGKNYLKKLVALTDTLTIDGRINTVISGTPQQREALIGYLDNLENSGKIAYGIHISEESIMSCYVRDISTHEHIHFVDGGNGGYTKAAKSLKKKF
;
A
#
# COMPACT_ATOMS: atom_id res chain seq x y z
N MET A 1 -24.41 18.76 12.70
CA MET A 1 -23.44 19.06 11.61
C MET A 1 -22.37 17.97 11.41
N ASN A 2 -22.32 16.88 12.20
CA ASN A 2 -21.17 15.94 12.24
C ASN A 2 -21.10 14.84 11.15
N ASN A 3 -22.11 14.68 10.29
CA ASN A 3 -22.17 13.53 9.35
C ASN A 3 -21.50 13.81 7.99
N ILE A 4 -21.37 15.08 7.59
CA ILE A 4 -20.77 15.49 6.30
C ILE A 4 -19.26 15.25 6.34
N ASP A 5 -18.60 15.65 7.43
CA ASP A 5 -17.15 15.46 7.58
C ASP A 5 -16.75 14.00 7.67
N THR A 6 -17.59 13.15 8.25
CA THR A 6 -17.30 11.71 8.39
C THR A 6 -17.21 11.01 7.03
N ASN A 7 -18.00 11.46 6.04
CA ASN A 7 -18.03 10.91 4.69
C ASN A 7 -17.25 11.76 3.68
N PHE A 8 -16.35 12.64 4.14
CA PHE A 8 -15.59 13.54 3.29
C PHE A 8 -14.92 12.83 2.10
N TYR A 9 -14.19 11.73 2.36
CA TYR A 9 -13.50 11.02 1.29
C TYR A 9 -14.45 10.37 0.28
N GLU A 10 -15.58 9.83 0.73
CA GLU A 10 -16.62 9.28 -0.16
C GLU A 10 -17.16 10.37 -1.09
N ASN A 11 -17.40 11.57 -0.56
CA ASN A 11 -17.96 12.70 -1.30
C ASN A 11 -16.97 13.36 -2.28
N LEU A 12 -15.67 13.01 -2.26
CA LEU A 12 -14.73 13.52 -3.26
C LEU A 12 -15.08 12.98 -4.65
N PRO A 13 -15.10 13.84 -5.70
CA PRO A 13 -15.33 13.39 -7.07
C PRO A 13 -14.18 12.46 -7.50
N ALA A 14 -14.53 11.33 -8.10
CA ALA A 14 -13.57 10.44 -8.74
C ALA A 14 -13.21 11.02 -10.12
N LEU A 15 -11.99 11.53 -10.24
CA LEU A 15 -11.54 12.22 -11.45
C LEU A 15 -11.00 11.21 -12.46
N ASP A 16 -11.47 11.29 -13.70
CA ASP A 16 -11.01 10.46 -14.81
C ASP A 16 -10.12 11.29 -15.75
N MET A 17 -8.83 11.29 -15.45
CA MET A 17 -7.82 11.99 -16.24
C MET A 17 -6.43 11.38 -16.01
N PRO A 18 -5.46 11.62 -16.90
CA PRO A 18 -4.09 11.18 -16.69
C PRO A 18 -3.54 11.67 -15.35
N VAL A 19 -2.91 10.77 -14.58
CA VAL A 19 -2.41 11.07 -13.23
C VAL A 19 -1.42 12.24 -13.22
N SER A 20 -0.59 12.37 -14.25
CA SER A 20 0.33 13.50 -14.42
C SER A 20 -0.40 14.84 -14.54
N LYS A 21 -1.55 14.88 -15.24
CA LYS A 21 -2.39 16.09 -15.32
C LYS A 21 -3.09 16.40 -14.00
N LEU A 22 -3.63 15.37 -13.33
CA LEU A 22 -4.25 15.53 -12.02
C LEU A 22 -3.28 16.14 -11.02
N VAL A 23 -2.10 15.52 -10.86
CA VAL A 23 -1.06 15.95 -9.92
C VAL A 23 -0.50 17.33 -10.29
N GLY A 24 -0.44 17.67 -11.58
CA GLY A 24 0.04 18.98 -12.03
C GLY A 24 -0.84 20.15 -11.62
N ASP A 25 -2.12 19.92 -11.34
CA ASP A 25 -3.09 20.97 -10.99
C ASP A 25 -3.66 20.77 -9.57
N ILE A 26 -3.16 21.61 -8.66
CA ILE A 26 -3.53 21.62 -7.25
C ILE A 26 -5.01 21.97 -7.02
N GLY A 27 -5.69 22.57 -8.00
CA GLY A 27 -7.11 22.94 -7.92
C GLY A 27 -8.06 21.74 -7.77
N HIS A 28 -7.61 20.56 -8.20
CA HIS A 28 -8.36 19.30 -8.05
C HIS A 28 -8.33 18.74 -6.61
N PHE A 29 -7.44 19.25 -5.76
CA PHE A 29 -7.23 18.70 -4.42
C PHE A 29 -8.00 19.48 -3.36
N LYS A 30 -8.49 18.76 -2.36
CA LYS A 30 -9.19 19.32 -1.19
C LYS A 30 -8.36 19.12 0.07
N ASN A 31 -8.48 20.04 1.02
CA ASN A 31 -7.93 19.85 2.35
C ASN A 31 -8.74 18.77 3.07
N VAL A 32 -8.06 17.93 3.83
CA VAL A 32 -8.70 16.94 4.70
C VAL A 32 -9.32 17.67 5.89
N PRO A 33 -10.51 17.27 6.39
CA PRO A 33 -11.11 17.93 7.55
C PRO A 33 -10.23 17.83 8.81
N GLU A 34 -10.19 18.90 9.61
CA GLU A 34 -9.32 19.00 10.79
C GLU A 34 -9.62 17.96 11.88
N ASN A 35 -10.87 17.47 11.94
CA ASN A 35 -11.32 16.44 12.87
C ASN A 35 -10.96 15.01 12.40
N TRP A 36 -10.21 14.86 11.31
CA TRP A 36 -9.64 13.58 10.90
C TRP A 36 -8.28 13.36 11.54
N HIS A 37 -7.81 12.11 11.48
CA HIS A 37 -6.53 11.68 12.01
C HIS A 37 -5.76 10.92 10.93
N ILE A 38 -4.45 11.15 10.88
CA ILE A 38 -3.51 10.28 10.18
C ILE A 38 -3.15 9.16 11.14
N VAL A 39 -3.39 7.92 10.75
CA VAL A 39 -3.01 6.72 11.51
C VAL A 39 -1.92 6.01 10.75
N ALA A 40 -0.83 5.68 11.43
CA ALA A 40 0.29 4.95 10.84
C ALA A 40 0.58 3.69 11.65
N ALA A 41 1.02 2.64 10.96
CA ALA A 41 1.59 1.43 11.54
C ALA A 41 2.80 1.00 10.71
N ASP A 42 3.99 0.96 11.30
CA ASP A 42 5.25 0.71 10.60
C ASP A 42 6.15 -0.28 11.37
N ILE A 43 6.86 -1.13 10.64
CA ILE A 43 7.73 -2.16 11.22
C ILE A 43 9.11 -1.58 11.49
N LYS A 44 9.51 -1.59 12.76
CA LYS A 44 10.87 -1.16 13.15
C LYS A 44 11.91 -2.13 12.59
N ASN A 45 13.02 -1.57 12.10
CA ASN A 45 14.14 -2.33 11.52
C ASN A 45 13.72 -3.30 10.39
N SER A 46 12.66 -2.99 9.64
CA SER A 46 12.17 -3.76 8.49
C SER A 46 13.29 -4.11 7.48
N THR A 47 14.22 -3.18 7.24
CA THR A 47 15.37 -3.37 6.35
C THR A 47 16.27 -4.53 6.78
N GLU A 48 16.49 -4.69 8.08
CA GLU A 48 17.28 -5.78 8.64
C GLU A 48 16.50 -7.10 8.58
N ALA A 49 15.20 -7.07 8.90
CA ALA A 49 14.33 -8.24 8.79
C ALA A 49 14.29 -8.78 7.35
N ILE A 50 14.22 -7.89 6.35
CA ILE A 50 14.27 -8.26 4.93
C ILE A 50 15.62 -8.86 4.57
N ALA A 51 16.74 -8.28 5.06
CA ALA A 51 18.07 -8.85 4.86
C ALA A 51 18.19 -10.27 5.45
N LYS A 52 17.47 -10.55 6.55
CA LYS A 52 17.35 -11.88 7.17
C LYS A 52 16.31 -12.80 6.46
N GLY A 53 15.79 -12.42 5.30
CA GLY A 53 14.86 -13.23 4.52
C GLY A 53 13.40 -13.18 4.97
N GLN A 54 13.03 -12.26 5.87
CA GLN A 54 11.67 -12.13 6.43
C GLN A 54 10.73 -11.24 5.60
N HIS A 55 11.05 -10.96 4.34
CA HIS A 55 10.27 -10.07 3.47
C HIS A 55 8.78 -10.43 3.41
N ASN A 56 8.44 -11.72 3.30
CA ASN A 56 7.04 -12.15 3.29
C ASN A 56 6.32 -11.85 4.62
N SER A 57 7.02 -11.95 5.75
CA SER A 57 6.44 -11.63 7.06
C SER A 57 6.21 -10.13 7.19
N VAL A 58 7.18 -9.32 6.74
CA VAL A 58 7.08 -7.85 6.72
C VAL A 58 5.86 -7.39 5.94
N ASN A 59 5.73 -7.84 4.68
CA ASN A 59 4.59 -7.47 3.85
C ASN A 59 3.26 -7.97 4.43
N LEU A 60 3.24 -9.18 5.02
CA LEU A 60 2.05 -9.72 5.67
C LEU A 60 1.59 -8.88 6.86
N ILE A 61 2.53 -8.44 7.71
CA ILE A 61 2.24 -7.61 8.87
C ILE A 61 1.71 -6.24 8.44
N ALA A 62 2.37 -5.57 7.48
CA ALA A 62 1.94 -4.29 6.94
C ALA A 62 0.55 -4.39 6.29
N THR A 63 0.31 -5.45 5.51
CA THR A 63 -1.01 -5.74 4.92
C THR A 63 -2.07 -5.95 6.00
N GLY A 64 -1.74 -6.66 7.08
CA GLY A 64 -2.63 -6.86 8.22
C GLY A 64 -3.06 -5.54 8.87
N ALA A 65 -2.16 -4.56 8.96
CA ALA A 65 -2.50 -3.24 9.49
C ALA A 65 -3.52 -2.51 8.60
N VAL A 66 -3.32 -2.50 7.28
CA VAL A 66 -4.27 -1.92 6.31
C VAL A 66 -5.64 -2.59 6.45
N ILE A 67 -5.68 -3.92 6.48
CA ILE A 67 -6.92 -4.69 6.54
C ILE A 67 -7.69 -4.44 7.84
N ALA A 68 -6.99 -4.35 8.97
CA ALA A 68 -7.61 -4.00 10.24
C ALA A 68 -8.36 -2.65 10.15
N MET A 69 -7.73 -1.63 9.56
CA MET A 69 -8.33 -0.30 9.39
C MET A 69 -9.52 -0.33 8.43
N ILE A 70 -9.37 -0.99 7.28
CA ILE A 70 -10.43 -1.10 6.26
C ILE A 70 -11.65 -1.86 6.80
N ASN A 71 -11.45 -2.97 7.52
CA ASN A 71 -12.56 -3.76 8.06
C ASN A 71 -13.39 -2.98 9.09
N ILE A 72 -12.75 -2.11 9.87
CA ILE A 72 -13.43 -1.21 10.82
C ILE A 72 -14.21 -0.13 10.07
N ALA A 73 -13.57 0.54 9.11
CA ALA A 73 -14.20 1.57 8.29
C ALA A 73 -15.42 1.01 7.54
N TYR A 74 -15.28 -0.17 6.95
CA TYR A 74 -16.36 -0.87 6.26
C TYR A 74 -17.54 -1.20 7.18
N LYS A 75 -17.28 -1.75 8.37
CA LYS A 75 -18.35 -2.02 9.36
C LYS A 75 -19.09 -0.74 9.76
N ALA A 76 -18.38 0.39 9.82
CA ALA A 76 -18.94 1.70 10.08
C ALA A 76 -19.61 2.36 8.84
N LYS A 77 -19.56 1.71 7.67
CA LYS A 77 -19.99 2.22 6.35
C LYS A 77 -19.30 3.54 5.97
N ILE A 78 -17.99 3.62 6.23
CA ILE A 78 -17.17 4.78 5.93
C ILE A 78 -16.06 4.35 4.96
N ASN A 79 -15.85 5.14 3.92
CA ASN A 79 -14.73 4.99 3.01
C ASN A 79 -13.55 5.84 3.50
N ILE A 80 -12.35 5.25 3.53
CA ILE A 80 -11.13 5.91 4.02
C ILE A 80 -10.01 5.78 2.98
N PRO A 81 -9.19 6.81 2.77
CA PRO A 81 -7.94 6.68 2.03
C PRO A 81 -6.90 5.95 2.88
N PHE A 82 -6.15 5.05 2.24
CA PHE A 82 -5.04 4.32 2.85
C PHE A 82 -3.90 4.13 1.85
N PHE A 83 -2.70 3.93 2.37
CA PHE A 83 -1.45 3.86 1.63
C PHE A 83 -0.61 2.70 2.18
N PHE A 84 -0.01 1.93 1.26
CA PHE A 84 0.84 0.78 1.60
C PHE A 84 2.27 1.04 1.12
N GLY A 85 3.23 0.95 2.05
CA GLY A 85 4.65 1.23 1.80
C GLY A 85 5.55 0.00 1.66
N GLY A 86 4.99 -1.22 1.72
CA GLY A 86 5.76 -2.48 1.78
C GLY A 86 5.94 -2.99 3.21
N ASP A 87 6.49 -2.16 4.09
CA ASP A 87 6.76 -2.45 5.51
C ASP A 87 5.89 -1.65 6.50
N GLY A 88 5.06 -0.75 5.98
CA GLY A 88 4.14 0.06 6.76
C GLY A 88 2.80 0.30 6.06
N ALA A 89 1.89 0.89 6.83
CA ALA A 89 0.54 1.23 6.44
C ALA A 89 0.17 2.60 7.02
N ILE A 90 -0.42 3.45 6.20
CA ILE A 90 -0.98 4.75 6.62
C ILE A 90 -2.44 4.80 6.19
N ALA A 91 -3.31 5.37 7.03
CA ALA A 91 -4.67 5.70 6.65
C ALA A 91 -5.04 7.08 7.20
N ILE A 92 -5.97 7.76 6.53
CA ILE A 92 -6.58 8.99 7.05
C ILE A 92 -8.02 8.65 7.42
N ILE A 93 -8.38 8.80 8.69
CA ILE A 93 -9.68 8.33 9.19
C ILE A 93 -10.40 9.43 9.97
N PRO A 94 -11.74 9.46 9.95
CA PRO A 94 -12.49 10.37 10.80
C PRO A 94 -12.37 9.95 12.27
N HIS A 95 -12.45 10.93 13.19
CA HIS A 95 -12.40 10.68 14.63
C HIS A 95 -13.38 9.59 15.11
N LYS A 96 -14.54 9.46 14.44
CA LYS A 96 -15.59 8.48 14.76
C LYS A 96 -15.11 7.03 14.85
N ILE A 97 -14.11 6.62 14.07
CA ILE A 97 -13.59 5.24 14.08
C ILE A 97 -12.19 5.11 14.70
N LEU A 98 -11.62 6.23 15.20
CA LEU A 98 -10.24 6.29 15.66
C LEU A 98 -9.94 5.30 16.80
N GLU A 99 -10.78 5.29 17.83
CA GLU A 99 -10.55 4.44 19.01
C GLU A 99 -10.57 2.95 18.65
N GLU A 100 -11.57 2.51 17.88
CA GLU A 100 -11.68 1.12 17.41
C GLU A 100 -10.47 0.74 16.53
N THR A 101 -10.01 1.66 15.67
CA THR A 101 -8.81 1.48 14.85
C THR A 101 -7.55 1.31 15.70
N LEU A 102 -7.31 2.18 16.67
CA LEU A 102 -6.12 2.09 17.54
C LEU A 102 -6.12 0.80 18.37
N ASN A 103 -7.27 0.40 18.90
CA ASN A 103 -7.41 -0.86 19.66
C ASN A 103 -7.07 -2.09 18.79
N ALA A 104 -7.53 -2.12 17.54
CA ALA A 104 -7.22 -3.19 16.60
C ALA A 104 -5.73 -3.21 16.23
N LEU A 105 -5.12 -2.05 15.94
CA LEU A 105 -3.69 -1.96 15.65
C LEU A 105 -2.84 -2.35 16.86
N GLN A 106 -3.27 -2.06 18.08
CA GLN A 106 -2.57 -2.50 19.29
C GLN A 106 -2.57 -4.02 19.44
N LYS A 107 -3.69 -4.68 19.14
CA LYS A 107 -3.77 -6.14 19.11
C LYS A 107 -2.87 -6.72 18.02
N HIS A 108 -2.90 -6.11 16.84
CA HIS A 108 -2.02 -6.52 15.73
C HIS A 108 -0.54 -6.36 16.09
N LYS A 109 -0.16 -5.26 16.77
CA LYS A 109 1.19 -5.04 17.31
C LYS A 109 1.61 -6.15 18.27
N ARG A 110 0.77 -6.49 19.25
CA ARG A 110 1.04 -7.59 20.20
C ARG A 110 1.18 -8.94 19.50
N ASN A 111 0.29 -9.24 18.55
CA ASN A 111 0.35 -10.47 17.75
C ASN A 111 1.61 -10.52 16.87
N THR A 112 2.02 -9.39 16.33
CA THR A 112 3.21 -9.25 15.49
C THR A 112 4.47 -9.59 16.28
N LEU A 113 4.64 -8.98 17.45
CA LEU A 113 5.77 -9.26 18.33
C LEU A 113 5.80 -10.73 18.76
N LYS A 114 4.66 -11.26 19.22
CA LYS A 114 4.55 -12.64 19.71
C LYS A 114 4.85 -13.69 18.63
N ASN A 115 4.35 -13.50 17.41
CA ASN A 115 4.37 -14.55 16.39
C ASN A 115 5.52 -14.43 15.38
N PHE A 116 6.06 -13.22 15.19
CA PHE A 116 7.06 -12.93 14.16
C PHE A 116 8.35 -12.34 14.72
N GLN A 117 8.40 -12.02 16.02
CA GLN A 117 9.56 -11.35 16.65
C GLN A 117 9.93 -10.03 15.97
N LEU A 118 8.91 -9.34 15.44
CA LEU A 118 9.03 -8.02 14.81
C LEU A 118 8.30 -6.99 15.67
N GLU A 119 8.89 -5.80 15.82
CA GLU A 119 8.28 -4.70 16.56
C GLU A 119 7.49 -3.82 15.59
N LEU A 120 6.17 -3.72 15.80
CA LEU A 120 5.30 -2.80 15.05
C LEU A 120 5.12 -1.52 15.88
N LYS A 121 5.46 -0.36 15.32
CA LYS A 121 5.08 0.94 15.85
C LYS A 121 3.73 1.32 15.26
N MET A 122 2.87 1.93 16.06
CA MET A 122 1.57 2.41 15.60
C MET A 122 1.13 3.61 16.42
N GLY A 123 0.32 4.47 15.81
CA GLY A 123 -0.23 5.64 16.48
C GLY A 123 -1.10 6.47 15.55
N SER A 124 -1.57 7.60 16.08
CA SER A 124 -2.36 8.56 15.33
C SER A 124 -1.90 9.99 15.56
N PHE A 125 -2.06 10.84 14.56
CA PHE A 125 -1.78 12.27 14.66
C PHE A 125 -2.97 13.08 14.11
N PRO A 126 -3.50 14.06 14.86
CA PRO A 126 -4.63 14.87 14.39
C PRO A 126 -4.28 15.73 13.18
N VAL A 127 -5.17 15.79 12.19
CA VAL A 127 -5.01 16.66 11.00
C VAL A 127 -5.00 18.14 11.41
N LYS A 128 -5.77 18.52 12.43
CA LYS A 128 -5.70 19.87 13.01
C LYS A 128 -4.27 20.29 13.36
N ASN A 129 -3.49 19.41 13.97
CA ASN A 129 -2.13 19.71 14.39
C ASN A 129 -1.18 19.84 13.19
N ILE A 130 -1.38 19.03 12.14
CA ILE A 130 -0.65 19.17 10.86
C ILE A 130 -0.79 20.60 10.30
N TYR A 131 -2.01 21.14 10.30
CA TYR A 131 -2.26 22.48 9.79
C TYR A 131 -1.72 23.58 10.72
N GLN A 132 -1.68 23.35 12.03
CA GLN A 132 -1.05 24.27 12.97
C GLN A 132 0.47 24.38 12.76
N GLU A 133 1.12 23.30 12.33
CA GLU A 133 2.54 23.27 11.92
C GLU A 133 2.77 23.82 10.50
N ASN A 134 1.72 24.37 9.84
CA ASN A 134 1.75 24.84 8.45
C ASN A 134 2.14 23.76 7.42
N ILE A 135 1.92 22.48 7.74
CA ILE A 135 2.22 21.36 6.84
C ILE A 135 1.01 21.09 5.95
N GLN A 136 1.27 20.89 4.67
CA GLN A 136 0.21 20.66 3.69
C GLN A 136 -0.29 19.21 3.73
N LEU A 137 -1.62 19.05 3.75
CA LEU A 137 -2.31 17.79 3.49
C LEU A 137 -3.48 18.04 2.53
N LYS A 138 -3.25 17.71 1.26
CA LYS A 138 -4.22 17.84 0.17
C LYS A 138 -4.49 16.48 -0.45
N ILE A 139 -5.76 16.16 -0.71
CA ILE A 139 -6.16 14.86 -1.27
C ILE A 139 -7.10 15.03 -2.45
N ALA A 140 -6.96 14.15 -3.44
CA ALA A 140 -7.88 13.96 -4.55
C ALA A 140 -8.17 12.46 -4.73
N LYS A 141 -9.26 12.12 -5.43
CA LYS A 141 -9.65 10.75 -5.76
C LYS A 141 -9.49 10.55 -7.26
N LEU A 142 -8.60 9.64 -7.67
CA LEU A 142 -8.37 9.28 -9.06
C LEU A 142 -9.15 8.02 -9.42
N ARG A 143 -9.89 8.05 -10.53
CA ARG A 143 -10.45 6.84 -11.15
C ARG A 143 -9.39 6.21 -12.05
N VAL A 144 -8.86 5.06 -11.65
CA VAL A 144 -7.84 4.33 -12.43
C VAL A 144 -8.50 3.48 -13.52
N ASN A 145 -9.66 2.90 -13.20
CA ASN A 145 -10.53 2.17 -14.12
C ASN A 145 -11.95 2.10 -13.53
N GLU A 146 -12.86 1.38 -14.19
CA GLU A 146 -14.26 1.23 -13.76
C GLU A 146 -14.40 0.62 -12.35
N ASP A 147 -13.45 -0.22 -11.93
CA ASP A 147 -13.51 -0.97 -10.67
C ASP A 147 -12.60 -0.37 -9.57
N LEU A 148 -11.67 0.55 -9.90
CA LEU A 148 -10.63 1.02 -8.98
C LEU A 148 -10.53 2.54 -8.92
N ASN A 149 -10.76 3.07 -7.71
CA ASN A 149 -10.43 4.43 -7.34
C ASN A 149 -9.28 4.43 -6.33
N ILE A 150 -8.32 5.34 -6.48
CA ILE A 150 -7.19 5.48 -5.55
C ILE A 150 -7.10 6.90 -5.01
N PRO A 151 -6.69 7.08 -3.74
CA PRO A 151 -6.37 8.39 -3.20
C PRO A 151 -5.02 8.89 -3.72
N ILE A 152 -4.94 10.17 -4.03
CA ILE A 152 -3.71 10.89 -4.37
C ILE A 152 -3.53 11.99 -3.34
N VAL A 153 -2.40 11.99 -2.63
CA VAL A 153 -2.07 12.99 -1.61
C VAL A 153 -0.88 13.84 -2.04
N LEU A 154 -1.00 15.15 -1.79
CA LEU A 154 0.07 16.13 -1.96
C LEU A 154 0.36 16.81 -0.61
N GLY A 155 1.65 17.06 -0.38
CA GLY A 155 2.20 17.60 0.87
C GLY A 155 2.79 16.52 1.77
N ASP A 156 3.51 16.94 2.80
CA ASP A 156 4.38 16.06 3.59
C ASP A 156 3.73 15.49 4.85
N ALA A 157 2.46 15.81 5.07
CA ALA A 157 1.75 15.48 6.32
C ALA A 157 1.77 13.99 6.67
N LEU A 158 1.65 13.09 5.68
CA LEU A 158 1.63 11.65 5.94
C LEU A 158 2.98 11.17 6.48
N HIS A 159 4.08 11.61 5.86
CA HIS A 159 5.43 11.24 6.29
C HIS A 159 5.83 11.94 7.58
N TYR A 160 5.45 13.20 7.75
CA TYR A 160 5.66 13.91 9.02
C TYR A 160 4.97 13.19 10.18
N ALA A 161 3.70 12.77 10.00
CA ALA A 161 2.98 12.02 11.02
C ALA A 161 3.60 10.64 11.25
N GLU A 162 3.99 9.93 10.19
CA GLU A 162 4.68 8.63 10.29
C GLU A 162 5.98 8.74 11.10
N ASP A 163 6.83 9.73 10.79
CA ASP A 163 8.10 9.95 11.48
C ASP A 163 7.91 10.32 12.95
N LEU A 164 6.92 11.16 13.28
CA LEU A 164 6.56 11.46 14.67
C LEU A 164 6.07 10.22 15.43
N ILE A 165 5.16 9.44 14.83
CA ILE A 165 4.62 8.20 15.43
C ILE A 165 5.74 7.18 15.68
N LYS A 166 6.73 7.12 14.77
CA LYS A 166 7.81 6.15 14.84
C LYS A 166 8.88 6.52 15.85
N ASN A 167 9.27 7.80 15.91
CA ASN A 167 10.48 8.24 16.60
C ASN A 167 10.22 9.05 17.87
N THR A 168 9.07 9.72 17.99
CA THR A 168 8.86 10.77 18.99
C THR A 168 7.68 10.48 19.92
N LEU A 169 6.61 9.88 19.41
CA LEU A 169 5.42 9.61 20.21
C LEU A 169 5.59 8.34 21.03
N GLU A 170 5.28 8.44 22.32
CA GLU A 170 5.07 7.27 23.15
C GLU A 170 3.91 6.43 22.59
N ASP A 171 3.93 5.14 22.90
CA ASP A 171 2.85 4.24 22.53
C ASP A 171 1.52 4.80 23.06
N GLN A 172 0.61 5.14 22.14
CA GLN A 172 -0.70 5.67 22.51
C GLN A 172 -1.43 4.66 23.40
N LYS A 173 -1.88 5.14 24.57
CA LYS A 173 -2.69 4.33 25.48
C LYS A 173 -4.01 4.01 24.80
N THR A 174 -4.24 2.73 24.55
CA THR A 174 -5.50 2.20 24.03
C THR A 174 -6.38 1.71 25.16
N VAL A 175 -7.70 1.92 25.07
CA VAL A 175 -8.65 1.29 25.99
C VAL A 175 -8.79 -0.18 25.58
N PRO A 176 -8.43 -1.16 26.43
CA PRO A 176 -8.59 -2.56 26.07
C PRO A 176 -10.06 -2.88 25.77
N ASP A 177 -10.35 -3.38 24.57
CA ASP A 177 -11.65 -3.95 24.24
C ASP A 177 -11.54 -5.47 24.00
N GLU A 178 -12.63 -6.20 24.21
CA GLU A 178 -12.65 -7.67 24.03
C GLU A 178 -12.87 -8.10 22.58
N LYS A 179 -13.16 -7.16 21.68
CA LYS A 179 -13.46 -7.46 20.27
C LYS A 179 -12.29 -8.22 19.60
N PRO A 180 -12.52 -9.32 18.88
CA PRO A 180 -11.44 -9.99 18.17
C PRO A 180 -10.86 -9.09 17.07
N LEU A 181 -9.54 -9.19 16.84
CA LEU A 181 -8.90 -8.54 15.70
C LEU A 181 -9.50 -9.11 14.41
N ASN A 182 -10.10 -8.25 13.58
CA ASN A 182 -10.68 -8.65 12.31
C ASN A 182 -9.70 -8.46 11.15
N LEU A 183 -8.99 -9.52 10.78
CA LEU A 183 -8.19 -9.59 9.54
C LEU A 183 -8.85 -10.49 8.48
N GLU A 184 -10.18 -10.57 8.48
CA GLU A 184 -10.93 -11.23 7.41
C GLU A 184 -10.53 -10.66 6.05
N GLY A 185 -10.39 -11.54 5.05
CA GLY A 185 -9.92 -11.21 3.72
C GLY A 185 -8.40 -11.10 3.53
N MET A 186 -7.58 -11.14 4.58
CA MET A 186 -6.12 -11.21 4.41
C MET A 186 -5.68 -12.59 3.90
N GLU A 187 -5.56 -12.78 2.59
CA GLU A 187 -5.17 -14.07 2.00
C GLU A 187 -4.31 -13.86 0.76
N CYS A 188 -3.04 -14.24 0.78
CA CYS A 188 -2.22 -14.21 -0.42
C CYS A 188 -2.02 -15.62 -0.99
N LYS A 189 -2.72 -15.93 -2.07
CA LYS A 189 -2.66 -17.27 -2.71
C LYS A 189 -1.57 -17.39 -3.78
N TRP A 190 -0.94 -16.28 -4.14
CA TRP A 190 -0.02 -16.18 -5.26
C TRP A 190 1.44 -16.33 -4.83
N ASP A 191 2.25 -16.98 -5.67
CA ASP A 191 3.70 -16.96 -5.57
C ASP A 191 4.27 -15.67 -6.17
N LYS A 192 5.59 -15.53 -6.15
CA LYS A 192 6.31 -14.49 -6.90
C LYS A 192 5.90 -14.51 -8.38
N ILE A 193 5.73 -13.32 -8.96
CA ILE A 193 5.15 -13.13 -10.29
C ILE A 193 6.22 -12.54 -11.21
N LYS A 194 6.58 -13.27 -12.26
CA LYS A 194 7.52 -12.73 -13.28
C LYS A 194 6.85 -11.64 -14.12
N PRO A 195 7.63 -10.67 -14.63
CA PRO A 195 7.15 -9.69 -15.59
C PRO A 195 6.38 -10.30 -16.77
N PRO A 196 5.42 -9.57 -17.37
CA PRO A 196 4.61 -10.08 -18.46
C PRO A 196 5.45 -10.63 -19.62
N LYS A 197 6.46 -9.89 -20.07
CA LYS A 197 7.31 -10.26 -21.21
C LYS A 197 8.70 -10.74 -20.75
N ASN A 198 9.30 -11.65 -21.53
CA ASN A 198 10.68 -12.06 -21.31
C ASN A 198 11.63 -10.88 -21.54
N GLY A 199 12.71 -10.81 -20.76
CA GLY A 199 13.67 -9.69 -20.82
C GLY A 199 13.20 -8.41 -20.14
N GLN A 200 11.99 -8.40 -19.55
CA GLN A 200 11.58 -7.33 -18.64
C GLN A 200 12.03 -7.62 -17.21
N GLU A 201 12.19 -6.55 -16.45
CA GLU A 201 12.48 -6.52 -15.03
C GLU A 201 11.41 -5.72 -14.29
N VAL A 202 11.35 -5.87 -12.96
CA VAL A 202 10.47 -5.09 -12.08
C VAL A 202 11.29 -4.00 -11.40
N VAL A 203 10.85 -2.76 -11.54
CA VAL A 203 11.47 -1.56 -10.96
C VAL A 203 10.54 -1.03 -9.87
N SER A 204 11.02 -1.00 -8.63
CA SER A 204 10.41 -0.28 -7.51
C SER A 204 11.09 1.07 -7.38
N LEU A 205 10.31 2.15 -7.48
CA LEU A 205 10.79 3.53 -7.50
C LEU A 205 10.09 4.34 -6.40
N ILE A 206 10.87 5.11 -5.66
CA ILE A 206 10.40 6.14 -4.73
C ILE A 206 11.00 7.47 -5.15
N VAL A 207 10.19 8.49 -5.36
CA VAL A 207 10.63 9.86 -5.68
C VAL A 207 10.05 10.83 -4.69
N ILE A 208 10.91 11.69 -4.14
CA ILE A 208 10.53 12.77 -3.25
C ILE A 208 10.94 14.10 -3.87
N SER A 209 10.17 15.16 -3.62
CA SER A 209 10.57 16.50 -4.02
C SER A 209 11.52 17.09 -2.98
N ARG A 210 12.44 17.95 -3.42
CA ARG A 210 13.26 18.79 -2.52
C ARG A 210 12.66 20.20 -2.33
N ASN A 211 11.53 20.48 -2.98
CA ASN A 211 10.85 21.78 -2.89
C ASN A 211 9.33 21.57 -2.79
N ASP A 212 8.82 21.65 -1.56
CA ASP A 212 7.45 21.32 -1.22
C ASP A 212 6.43 22.19 -1.97
N ALA A 213 6.74 23.48 -2.17
CA ALA A 213 5.87 24.43 -2.87
C ALA A 213 5.69 24.10 -4.37
N LYS A 214 6.66 23.40 -4.99
CA LYS A 214 6.62 22.98 -6.41
C LYS A 214 6.61 21.46 -6.58
N SER A 215 6.38 20.72 -5.50
CA SER A 215 6.35 19.25 -5.47
C SER A 215 5.38 18.70 -6.51
N HIS A 216 4.17 19.24 -6.58
CA HIS A 216 3.12 18.80 -7.49
C HIS A 216 3.51 18.91 -8.98
N LYS A 217 4.16 20.02 -9.40
CA LYS A 217 4.66 20.17 -10.78
C LYS A 217 5.80 19.19 -11.07
N THR A 218 6.70 19.02 -10.11
CA THR A 218 7.83 18.11 -10.23
C THR A 218 7.36 16.65 -10.35
N PHE A 219 6.35 16.26 -9.55
CA PHE A 219 5.74 14.95 -9.65
C PHE A 219 5.01 14.75 -10.98
N ALA A 220 4.31 15.77 -11.49
CA ALA A 220 3.71 15.70 -12.82
C ALA A 220 4.75 15.50 -13.94
N GLU A 221 5.90 16.19 -13.87
CA GLU A 221 7.03 16.01 -14.79
C GLU A 221 7.55 14.57 -14.77
N VAL A 222 7.80 14.02 -13.57
CA VAL A 222 8.26 12.63 -13.38
C VAL A 222 7.25 11.61 -13.89
N LEU A 223 5.97 11.76 -13.56
CA LEU A 223 4.90 10.85 -14.00
C LEU A 223 4.76 10.88 -15.53
N LYS A 224 4.86 12.06 -16.15
CA LYS A 224 4.86 12.19 -17.60
C LYS A 224 6.05 11.47 -18.23
N ALA A 225 7.25 11.64 -17.68
CA ALA A 225 8.43 10.94 -18.18
C ALA A 225 8.30 9.41 -18.07
N ILE A 226 7.70 8.91 -16.98
CA ILE A 226 7.39 7.48 -16.84
C ILE A 226 6.42 7.03 -17.94
N ASP A 227 5.36 7.79 -18.21
CA ASP A 227 4.39 7.46 -19.26
C ASP A 227 5.02 7.51 -20.66
N ASP A 228 5.93 8.46 -20.93
CA ASP A 228 6.65 8.58 -22.20
C ASP A 228 7.63 7.39 -22.42
N ILE A 229 8.32 6.93 -21.36
CA ILE A 229 9.33 5.87 -21.43
C ILE A 229 8.70 4.46 -21.39
N TYR A 230 7.75 4.24 -20.50
CA TYR A 230 7.15 2.92 -20.25
C TYR A 230 5.81 2.71 -20.94
N GLY A 231 5.18 3.79 -21.41
CA GLY A 231 3.83 3.78 -21.99
C GLY A 231 2.73 3.81 -20.91
N SER A 232 1.50 3.53 -21.34
CA SER A 232 0.31 3.59 -20.50
C SER A 232 0.43 2.73 -19.23
N PRO A 233 -0.27 3.08 -18.13
CA PRO A 233 -0.29 2.30 -16.89
C PRO A 233 -0.57 0.80 -17.11
N SER A 234 -1.46 0.45 -18.05
CA SER A 234 -1.77 -0.93 -18.42
C SER A 234 -0.58 -1.71 -19.03
N ARG A 235 0.31 -1.05 -19.77
CA ARG A 235 1.47 -1.68 -20.43
C ARG A 235 2.62 -1.96 -19.48
N ARG A 236 2.70 -1.20 -18.39
CA ARG A 236 3.80 -1.26 -17.41
C ARG A 236 3.44 -1.99 -16.12
N LYS A 237 2.27 -2.63 -16.03
CA LYS A 237 1.89 -3.46 -14.86
C LYS A 237 2.87 -4.63 -14.69
N PRO A 238 3.44 -4.84 -13.49
CA PRO A 238 4.42 -5.88 -13.23
C PRO A 238 3.81 -7.29 -13.07
N ILE A 239 2.49 -7.40 -13.22
CA ILE A 239 1.74 -8.65 -13.11
C ILE A 239 0.94 -8.93 -14.38
N SER A 240 0.72 -10.20 -14.68
CA SER A 240 -0.18 -10.63 -15.76
C SER A 240 -0.83 -11.95 -15.42
N VAL A 241 -2.04 -12.18 -15.93
CA VAL A 241 -2.81 -13.41 -15.68
C VAL A 241 -1.99 -14.67 -15.99
N ASN A 242 -1.24 -14.66 -17.10
CA ASN A 242 -0.45 -15.82 -17.54
C ASN A 242 0.75 -16.13 -16.64
N ARG A 243 1.18 -15.19 -15.80
CA ARG A 243 2.33 -15.35 -14.89
C ARG A 243 1.91 -15.66 -13.45
N LEU A 244 0.60 -15.62 -13.14
CA LEU A 244 0.08 -15.94 -11.82
C LEU A 244 0.18 -17.44 -11.55
N LYS A 245 0.92 -17.80 -10.49
CA LYS A 245 1.05 -19.19 -10.00
C LYS A 245 0.53 -19.27 -8.58
N LEU A 246 -0.42 -20.18 -8.34
CA LEU A 246 -0.90 -20.49 -7.00
C LEU A 246 0.13 -21.30 -6.23
N LYS A 247 0.46 -20.87 -5.01
CA LYS A 247 1.33 -21.59 -4.09
C LYS A 247 0.64 -21.83 -2.75
N ALA A 248 0.13 -23.04 -2.58
CA ALA A 248 -0.37 -23.53 -1.31
C ALA A 248 0.81 -24.10 -0.49
N ASN A 249 1.57 -23.22 0.18
CA ASN A 249 2.61 -23.64 1.12
C ASN A 249 2.04 -23.62 2.55
N LEU A 250 2.11 -24.76 3.25
CA LEU A 250 1.70 -24.89 4.65
C LEU A 250 2.35 -23.85 5.58
N ARG A 251 3.62 -23.49 5.33
CA ARG A 251 4.31 -22.44 6.10
C ARG A 251 3.64 -21.07 5.91
N LYS A 252 3.21 -20.75 4.69
CA LYS A 252 2.54 -19.49 4.36
C LYS A 252 1.16 -19.43 5.03
N ILE A 253 0.38 -20.50 4.92
CA ILE A 253 -0.92 -20.63 5.57
C ILE A 253 -0.79 -20.50 7.10
N ASN A 254 0.25 -21.09 7.68
CA ASN A 254 0.54 -20.97 9.10
C ASN A 254 0.90 -19.53 9.51
N SER A 255 1.74 -18.83 8.74
CA SER A 255 2.04 -17.41 8.99
C SER A 255 0.80 -16.53 8.89
N GLU A 256 -0.03 -16.71 7.86
CA GLU A 256 -1.30 -15.99 7.71
C GLU A 256 -2.25 -16.25 8.89
N MET A 257 -2.40 -17.51 9.30
CA MET A 257 -3.21 -17.90 10.46
C MET A 257 -2.69 -17.26 11.76
N LYS A 258 -1.37 -17.28 12.00
CA LYS A 258 -0.78 -16.67 13.20
C LYS A 258 -0.98 -15.16 13.21
N ALA A 259 -0.88 -14.49 12.06
CA ALA A 259 -1.19 -13.07 11.94
C ALA A 259 -2.67 -12.78 12.25
N LYS A 260 -3.60 -13.57 11.69
CA LYS A 260 -5.06 -13.40 11.91
C LYS A 260 -5.51 -13.71 13.33
N LEU A 261 -5.15 -14.88 13.84
CA LEU A 261 -5.73 -15.43 15.06
C LEU A 261 -4.86 -15.18 16.30
N GLY A 262 -3.60 -14.74 16.12
CA GLY A 262 -2.62 -14.61 17.20
C GLY A 262 -2.17 -15.94 17.82
N LYS A 263 -2.69 -17.08 17.33
CA LYS A 263 -2.43 -18.43 17.84
C LYS A 263 -2.48 -19.48 16.72
N PHE A 264 -1.90 -20.65 16.99
CA PHE A 264 -2.01 -21.81 16.11
C PHE A 264 -3.41 -22.44 16.21
N ASN A 265 -4.03 -22.74 15.07
CA ASN A 265 -5.34 -23.39 14.99
C ASN A 265 -5.34 -24.48 13.91
N LEU A 266 -5.21 -25.74 14.33
CA LEU A 266 -5.08 -26.89 13.43
C LEU A 266 -6.31 -27.07 12.50
N PRO A 267 -7.57 -27.00 12.98
CA PRO A 267 -8.74 -27.04 12.10
C PRO A 267 -8.73 -25.96 11.00
N TYR A 268 -8.37 -24.72 11.34
CA TYR A 268 -8.26 -23.63 10.37
C TYR A 268 -7.17 -23.90 9.32
N LEU A 269 -6.01 -24.41 9.75
CA LEU A 269 -4.89 -24.73 8.87
C LEU A 269 -5.26 -25.85 7.89
N VAL A 270 -5.87 -26.94 8.39
CA VAL A 270 -6.31 -28.06 7.56
C VAL A 270 -7.39 -27.62 6.57
N LYS A 271 -8.41 -26.88 7.03
CA LYS A 271 -9.45 -26.32 6.16
C LYS A 271 -8.85 -25.46 5.05
N SER A 272 -8.01 -24.50 5.41
CA SER A 272 -7.36 -23.57 4.45
C SER A 272 -6.47 -24.31 3.45
N TRP A 273 -5.75 -25.34 3.89
CA TRP A 273 -4.91 -26.17 3.03
C TRP A 273 -5.76 -27.01 2.04
N LEU A 274 -6.84 -27.64 2.52
CA LEU A 274 -7.77 -28.39 1.69
C LEU A 274 -8.44 -27.47 0.64
N THR A 275 -8.93 -26.31 1.05
CA THR A 275 -9.50 -25.31 0.13
C THR A 275 -8.47 -24.86 -0.92
N GLY A 276 -7.23 -24.61 -0.52
CA GLY A 276 -6.14 -24.24 -1.44
C GLY A 276 -5.75 -25.33 -2.43
N LYS A 277 -5.73 -26.60 -1.99
CA LYS A 277 -5.32 -27.75 -2.81
C LYS A 277 -6.42 -28.18 -3.78
N TYR A 278 -7.65 -28.27 -3.33
CA TYR A 278 -8.78 -28.78 -4.13
C TYR A 278 -9.57 -27.67 -4.85
N GLY A 279 -9.63 -26.46 -4.30
CA GLY A 279 -10.25 -25.30 -4.97
C GLY A 279 -9.54 -24.88 -6.25
N LYS A 280 -8.22 -25.15 -6.35
CA LYS A 280 -7.35 -24.81 -7.48
C LYS A 280 -7.82 -25.39 -8.82
N HIS A 281 -8.31 -26.63 -8.84
CA HIS A 281 -8.67 -27.31 -10.09
C HIS A 281 -10.11 -27.04 -10.54
N ILE A 282 -11.00 -26.74 -9.61
CA ILE A 282 -12.43 -26.60 -9.88
C ILE A 282 -12.79 -25.13 -10.18
N TRP A 283 -12.10 -24.17 -9.57
CA TRP A 283 -12.52 -22.76 -9.59
C TRP A 283 -11.87 -21.92 -10.70
N LEU A 284 -10.56 -22.08 -10.95
CA LEU A 284 -9.84 -21.31 -11.98
C LEU A 284 -10.23 -21.68 -13.42
N LYS A 285 -10.81 -22.86 -13.65
CA LYS A 285 -11.26 -23.31 -14.98
C LYS A 285 -12.64 -22.79 -15.36
N LYS A 286 -13.47 -22.38 -14.39
CA LYS A 286 -14.79 -21.80 -14.63
C LYS A 286 -14.67 -20.36 -15.13
N GLU A 287 -15.68 -19.90 -15.87
CA GLU A 287 -15.74 -18.54 -16.43
C GLU A 287 -15.60 -17.46 -15.34
N ASN A 288 -16.19 -17.70 -14.16
CA ASN A 288 -16.03 -16.85 -12.98
C ASN A 288 -14.56 -16.70 -12.53
N GLY A 289 -13.75 -17.77 -12.65
CA GLY A 289 -12.33 -17.73 -12.32
C GLY A 289 -11.50 -16.91 -13.31
N LYS A 290 -11.82 -16.97 -14.61
CA LYS A 290 -11.17 -16.14 -15.63
C LYS A 290 -11.48 -14.65 -15.46
N ASN A 291 -12.74 -14.32 -15.16
CA ASN A 291 -13.16 -12.94 -14.88
C ASN A 291 -12.51 -12.41 -13.60
N TYR A 292 -12.43 -13.23 -12.55
CA TYR A 292 -11.69 -12.88 -11.34
C TYR A 292 -10.21 -12.58 -11.63
N LEU A 293 -9.52 -13.38 -12.44
CA LEU A 293 -8.10 -13.12 -12.77
C LEU A 293 -7.91 -11.81 -13.54
N LYS A 294 -8.81 -11.50 -14.49
CA LYS A 294 -8.78 -10.22 -15.21
C LYS A 294 -9.01 -9.04 -14.26
N LYS A 295 -10.01 -9.15 -13.38
CA LYS A 295 -10.31 -8.13 -12.37
C LYS A 295 -9.19 -7.97 -11.36
N LEU A 296 -8.54 -9.05 -10.94
CA LEU A 296 -7.37 -8.99 -10.06
C LEU A 296 -6.27 -8.12 -10.65
N VAL A 297 -5.98 -8.28 -11.94
CA VAL A 297 -4.98 -7.42 -12.62
C VAL A 297 -5.48 -5.98 -12.74
N ALA A 298 -6.78 -5.76 -12.96
CA ALA A 298 -7.38 -4.42 -13.02
C ALA A 298 -7.31 -3.69 -11.67
N LEU A 299 -7.64 -4.37 -10.58
CA LEU A 299 -7.68 -3.92 -9.18
C LEU A 299 -6.31 -3.90 -8.49
N THR A 300 -5.24 -4.19 -9.23
CA THR A 300 -3.89 -4.08 -8.70
C THR A 300 -3.41 -2.65 -8.77
N ASP A 301 -3.07 -2.13 -7.59
CA ASP A 301 -2.43 -0.83 -7.46
C ASP A 301 -0.92 -0.97 -7.63
N THR A 302 -0.35 -0.08 -8.45
CA THR A 302 1.08 -0.02 -8.78
C THR A 302 1.64 1.37 -8.61
N LEU A 303 0.81 2.36 -8.24
CA LEU A 303 1.19 3.75 -8.11
C LEU A 303 0.49 4.35 -6.90
N THR A 304 1.26 4.61 -5.87
CA THR A 304 0.82 5.30 -4.66
C THR A 304 1.43 6.69 -4.66
N ILE A 305 0.61 7.72 -4.47
CA ILE A 305 1.08 9.10 -4.26
C ILE A 305 0.61 9.55 -2.88
N ASP A 306 1.53 9.57 -1.92
CA ASP A 306 1.30 9.80 -0.49
C ASP A 306 2.03 11.05 0.05
N GLY A 307 2.41 11.96 -0.85
CA GLY A 307 3.45 12.97 -0.61
C GLY A 307 4.77 12.61 -1.31
N ARG A 308 4.93 11.34 -1.69
CA ARG A 308 6.01 10.85 -2.58
C ARG A 308 5.38 10.11 -3.76
N ILE A 309 6.13 9.93 -4.85
CA ILE A 309 5.76 8.96 -5.88
C ILE A 309 6.33 7.62 -5.47
N ASN A 310 5.48 6.63 -5.20
CA ASN A 310 5.87 5.24 -5.03
C ASN A 310 5.26 4.44 -6.17
N THR A 311 6.08 3.79 -6.99
CA THR A 311 5.57 2.96 -8.08
C THR A 311 6.36 1.67 -8.28
N VAL A 312 5.64 0.62 -8.69
CA VAL A 312 6.23 -0.64 -9.14
C VAL A 312 5.82 -0.88 -10.59
N ILE A 313 6.79 -0.81 -11.49
CA ILE A 313 6.57 -0.95 -12.93
C ILE A 313 7.40 -2.09 -13.50
N SER A 314 6.98 -2.63 -14.64
CA SER A 314 7.81 -3.53 -15.44
C SER A 314 8.16 -2.93 -16.78
N GLY A 315 9.40 -3.18 -17.22
CA GLY A 315 9.93 -2.71 -18.50
C GLY A 315 11.27 -3.35 -18.79
N THR A 316 11.90 -2.95 -19.90
CA THR A 316 13.22 -3.46 -20.29
C THR A 316 14.35 -2.71 -19.58
N PRO A 317 15.57 -3.27 -19.53
CA PRO A 317 16.74 -2.56 -19.00
C PRO A 317 16.99 -1.21 -19.66
N GLN A 318 16.73 -1.07 -20.97
CA GLN A 318 16.87 0.19 -21.69
C GLN A 318 15.87 1.25 -21.21
N GLN A 319 14.63 0.85 -20.91
CA GLN A 319 13.62 1.74 -20.34
C GLN A 319 14.04 2.20 -18.93
N ARG A 320 14.58 1.27 -18.12
CA ARG A 320 15.12 1.60 -16.79
C ARG A 320 16.26 2.61 -16.90
N GLU A 321 17.22 2.39 -17.79
CA GLU A 321 18.37 3.28 -18.00
C GLU A 321 17.94 4.67 -18.46
N ALA A 322 16.97 4.75 -19.39
CA ALA A 322 16.40 6.03 -19.82
C ALA A 322 15.72 6.78 -18.66
N LEU A 323 14.97 6.06 -17.81
CA LEU A 323 14.32 6.66 -16.64
C LEU A 323 15.34 7.12 -15.59
N ILE A 324 16.37 6.31 -15.32
CA ILE A 324 17.47 6.70 -14.42
C ILE A 324 18.15 7.95 -14.94
N GLY A 325 18.52 8.02 -16.22
CA GLY A 325 19.15 9.21 -16.80
C GLY A 325 18.28 10.47 -16.67
N TYR A 326 16.95 10.34 -16.84
CA TYR A 326 16.02 11.44 -16.61
C TYR A 326 15.96 11.87 -15.13
N LEU A 327 15.85 10.92 -14.21
CA LEU A 327 15.77 11.18 -12.78
C LEU A 327 17.09 11.75 -12.22
N ASP A 328 18.24 11.27 -12.69
CA ASP A 328 19.57 11.78 -12.34
C ASP A 328 19.70 13.25 -12.73
N ASN A 329 19.21 13.64 -13.92
CA ASN A 329 19.20 15.04 -14.33
C ASN A 329 18.35 15.92 -13.38
N LEU A 330 17.18 15.43 -12.96
CA LEU A 330 16.33 16.15 -12.00
C LEU A 330 16.97 16.21 -10.60
N GLU A 331 17.58 15.13 -10.14
CA GLU A 331 18.27 15.07 -8.85
C GLU A 331 19.51 15.97 -8.81
N ASN A 332 20.33 15.95 -9.87
CA ASN A 332 21.50 16.83 -10.03
C ASN A 332 21.11 18.31 -10.10
N SER A 333 19.93 18.63 -10.63
CA SER A 333 19.37 19.98 -10.60
C SER A 333 18.75 20.37 -9.24
N GLY A 334 18.80 19.47 -8.25
CA GLY A 334 18.28 19.70 -6.90
C GLY A 334 16.75 19.70 -6.80
N LYS A 335 16.03 19.23 -7.83
CA LYS A 335 14.54 19.21 -7.83
C LYS A 335 13.95 18.04 -7.03
N ILE A 336 14.60 16.89 -7.08
CA ILE A 336 14.13 15.65 -6.44
C ILE A 336 15.25 14.96 -5.68
N ALA A 337 14.87 13.98 -4.86
CA ALA A 337 15.73 12.86 -4.53
C ALA A 337 14.94 11.56 -4.79
N TYR A 338 15.62 10.52 -5.25
CA TYR A 338 14.93 9.26 -5.56
C TYR A 338 15.70 8.02 -5.11
N GLY A 339 14.97 6.94 -4.86
CA GLY A 339 15.50 5.61 -4.57
C GLY A 339 14.90 4.58 -5.52
N ILE A 340 15.71 3.64 -5.98
CA ILE A 340 15.30 2.63 -6.96
C ILE A 340 15.78 1.25 -6.54
N HIS A 341 14.97 0.23 -6.81
CA HIS A 341 15.36 -1.18 -6.65
C HIS A 341 14.87 -2.00 -7.84
N ILE A 342 15.76 -2.85 -8.36
CA ILE A 342 15.47 -3.76 -9.46
C ILE A 342 15.28 -5.17 -8.92
N SER A 343 14.25 -5.85 -9.39
CA SER A 343 13.96 -7.24 -9.05
C SER A 343 13.48 -8.02 -10.28
N GLU A 344 13.70 -9.33 -10.27
CA GLU A 344 13.28 -10.22 -11.37
C GLU A 344 11.80 -10.58 -11.34
N GLU A 345 11.14 -10.37 -10.19
CA GLU A 345 9.79 -10.83 -9.90
C GLU A 345 9.10 -9.81 -9.00
N SER A 346 7.78 -9.67 -9.10
CA SER A 346 6.97 -8.92 -8.16
C SER A 346 6.35 -9.85 -7.10
N ILE A 347 5.98 -9.27 -5.97
CA ILE A 347 5.28 -9.94 -4.88
C ILE A 347 3.97 -9.21 -4.67
N MET A 348 2.88 -9.96 -4.60
CA MET A 348 1.55 -9.42 -4.37
C MET A 348 1.13 -9.71 -2.93
N SER A 349 0.60 -8.71 -2.24
CA SER A 349 -0.13 -8.87 -0.99
C SER A 349 -1.61 -8.62 -1.27
N CYS A 350 -2.47 -9.53 -0.83
CA CYS A 350 -3.87 -9.53 -1.25
C CYS A 350 -4.80 -9.27 -0.07
N TYR A 351 -5.75 -8.37 -0.29
CA TYR A 351 -6.95 -8.25 0.51
C TYR A 351 -8.15 -8.68 -0.34
N VAL A 352 -8.80 -9.75 0.09
CA VAL A 352 -9.92 -10.40 -0.59
C VAL A 352 -11.13 -10.39 0.34
N ARG A 353 -11.93 -9.33 0.34
CA ARG A 353 -13.10 -9.26 1.23
C ARG A 353 -14.16 -10.28 0.85
N ASP A 354 -14.62 -10.26 -0.40
CA ASP A 354 -15.60 -11.22 -0.90
C ASP A 354 -15.44 -11.44 -2.41
N ILE A 355 -15.11 -12.70 -2.74
CA ILE A 355 -14.84 -13.19 -4.09
C ILE A 355 -16.04 -13.01 -5.04
N SER A 356 -17.25 -12.92 -4.47
CA SER A 356 -18.49 -12.79 -5.21
C SER A 356 -18.92 -11.33 -5.47
N THR A 357 -18.55 -10.39 -4.60
CA THR A 357 -18.92 -8.96 -4.72
C THR A 357 -17.85 -8.08 -5.37
N HIS A 358 -16.71 -8.66 -5.79
CA HIS A 358 -15.65 -7.98 -6.55
C HIS A 358 -14.91 -6.84 -5.82
N GLU A 359 -15.09 -6.69 -4.52
CA GLU A 359 -14.36 -5.70 -3.72
C GLU A 359 -13.03 -6.27 -3.21
N HIS A 360 -11.99 -6.16 -4.04
CA HIS A 360 -10.63 -6.64 -3.76
C HIS A 360 -9.60 -5.57 -4.09
N ILE A 361 -8.58 -5.47 -3.24
CA ILE A 361 -7.45 -4.58 -3.48
C ILE A 361 -6.19 -5.40 -3.36
N HIS A 362 -5.34 -5.28 -4.39
CA HIS A 362 -4.10 -6.02 -4.48
C HIS A 362 -2.93 -5.05 -4.46
N PHE A 363 -2.12 -5.16 -3.42
CA PHE A 363 -0.87 -4.43 -3.30
C PHE A 363 0.22 -5.19 -4.03
N VAL A 364 1.00 -4.50 -4.85
CA VAL A 364 2.16 -5.09 -5.50
C VAL A 364 3.43 -4.37 -5.10
N ASP A 365 4.42 -5.16 -4.74
CA ASP A 365 5.78 -4.73 -4.43
C ASP A 365 6.80 -5.46 -5.32
N GLY A 366 8.01 -4.92 -5.42
CA GLY A 366 9.15 -5.62 -6.02
C GLY A 366 9.61 -6.80 -5.18
N GLY A 367 10.15 -7.82 -5.83
CA GLY A 367 10.74 -8.98 -5.17
C GLY A 367 11.98 -8.59 -4.37
N ASN A 368 12.40 -9.48 -3.47
CA ASN A 368 13.66 -9.37 -2.73
C ASN A 368 13.87 -8.05 -1.94
N GLY A 369 12.77 -7.40 -1.53
CA GLY A 369 12.77 -6.24 -0.64
C GLY A 369 12.22 -4.95 -1.27
N GLY A 370 11.89 -4.94 -2.57
CA GLY A 370 11.00 -3.97 -3.20
C GLY A 370 11.16 -2.51 -2.74
N TYR A 371 10.05 -1.93 -2.28
CA TYR A 371 9.99 -0.58 -1.72
C TYR A 371 10.95 -0.35 -0.56
N THR A 372 11.11 -1.31 0.36
CA THR A 372 12.03 -1.14 1.50
C THR A 372 13.48 -0.98 1.03
N LYS A 373 13.91 -1.66 -0.04
CA LYS A 373 15.24 -1.46 -0.63
C LYS A 373 15.36 -0.16 -1.41
N ALA A 374 14.31 0.24 -2.13
CA ALA A 374 14.26 1.54 -2.79
C ALA A 374 14.37 2.68 -1.74
N ALA A 375 13.63 2.57 -0.64
CA ALA A 375 13.69 3.50 0.49
C ALA A 375 15.08 3.53 1.15
N LYS A 376 15.73 2.36 1.31
CA LYS A 376 17.12 2.31 1.77
C LYS A 376 18.08 3.05 0.83
N SER A 377 17.88 2.91 -0.49
CA SER A 377 18.68 3.64 -1.48
C SER A 377 18.47 5.14 -1.38
N LEU A 378 17.23 5.58 -1.19
CA LEU A 378 16.88 6.99 -1.01
C LEU A 378 17.50 7.57 0.27
N LYS A 379 17.41 6.84 1.39
CA LYS A 379 17.93 7.27 2.70
C LYS A 379 19.44 7.53 2.71
N LYS A 380 20.21 6.91 1.81
CA LYS A 380 21.66 7.19 1.66
C LYS A 380 21.96 8.58 1.09
N LYS A 381 20.95 9.29 0.58
CA LYS A 381 21.07 10.61 -0.03
C LYS A 381 20.78 11.76 0.96
N PHE A 382 20.53 11.41 2.24
CA PHE A 382 20.24 12.33 3.34
C PHE A 382 21.21 12.10 4.50
#